data_AF-A0A351Y422-F1
#
_entry.id   AF-A0A351Y422-F1
#
_cell.length_a   1.000
_cell.length_b   1.000
_cell.length_c   1.000
_cell.angle_alpha   90.00
_cell.angle_beta   90.00
_cell.angle_gamma   90.00
#
_symmetry.space_group_name_H-M   'P 1'
#
loop_
_entity.id
_entity.type
_entity.pdbx_description
1 polymer ?
#
loop_
_entity_poly.entity_id
_entity_poly.type
_entity_poly.pdbx_seq_one_letter_code
_entity_poly.pdbx_strand_id
1 'polypeptide(L)' 'MGMQTNAVAQYSTAMGLGTWATGYTSTAMGQNTHAAGQYSTSMGSATYANGWYSTAMGSNTHANANSSTAMGNNNV' A
#
# COMPACT_ATOMS: atom_id res chain seq x y z
N MET A 1 9.01 -13.19 -2.46
CA MET A 1 8.84 -12.58 -3.80
C MET A 1 7.67 -13.27 -4.48
N GLY A 2 6.60 -12.55 -4.84
CA GLY A 2 5.36 -13.14 -5.33
C GLY A 2 5.02 -12.73 -6.75
N MET A 3 3.90 -13.25 -7.28
CA MET A 3 3.45 -13.04 -8.65
C MET A 3 2.90 -11.61 -8.82
N GLN A 4 3.27 -10.91 -9.90
CA GLN A 4 2.87 -9.53 -10.17
C GLN A 4 3.21 -8.56 -9.01
N THR A 5 4.46 -8.59 -8.55
CA THR A 5 5.01 -7.66 -7.54
C THR A 5 5.79 -6.55 -8.23
N ASN A 6 5.40 -5.30 -8.02
CA ASN A 6 6.00 -4.13 -8.68
C ASN A 6 6.44 -3.10 -7.65
N ALA A 7 7.73 -3.09 -7.32
CA ALA A 7 8.37 -1.99 -6.58
C ALA A 7 8.95 -1.01 -7.61
N VAL A 8 8.19 0.05 -7.94
CA VAL A 8 8.50 0.94 -9.08
C VAL A 8 9.36 2.13 -8.66
N ALA A 9 9.11 2.68 -7.48
CA ALA A 9 9.80 3.88 -7.00
C ALA A 9 11.11 3.56 -6.26
N GLN A 10 11.97 4.57 -6.13
CA GLN A 10 13.21 4.45 -5.34
C GLN A 10 12.89 4.10 -3.88
N TYR A 11 13.66 3.15 -3.34
CA TYR A 11 13.52 2.62 -1.98
C TYR A 11 12.15 1.99 -1.66
N SER A 12 11.32 1.68 -2.67
CA SER A 12 10.04 1.03 -2.42
C SER A 12 10.19 -0.48 -2.23
N THR A 13 9.25 -1.08 -1.49
CA THR A 13 9.20 -2.51 -1.23
C THR A 13 7.84 -3.07 -1.62
N ALA A 14 7.81 -4.08 -2.49
CA ALA A 14 6.58 -4.78 -2.90
C ALA A 14 6.71 -6.29 -2.66
N MET A 15 5.79 -6.91 -1.92
CA MET A 15 5.80 -8.35 -1.65
C MET A 15 4.39 -8.97 -1.60
N GLY A 16 4.16 -10.02 -2.38
CA GLY A 16 2.93 -10.82 -2.35
C GLY A 16 2.31 -11.01 -3.73
N LEU A 17 0.98 -11.09 -3.86
CA LEU A 17 0.30 -11.31 -5.15
C LEU A 17 -0.32 -9.99 -5.63
N GLY A 18 0.07 -9.47 -6.80
CA GLY A 18 -0.54 -8.26 -7.35
C GLY A 18 -0.26 -7.00 -6.53
N THR A 19 0.95 -6.84 -5.99
CA THR A 19 1.30 -5.71 -5.12
C THR A 19 2.09 -4.63 -5.86
N TRP A 20 1.78 -3.36 -5.58
CA TRP A 20 2.32 -2.20 -6.29
C TRP A 20 2.81 -1.16 -5.29
N ALA A 21 4.12 -0.93 -5.22
CA ALA A 21 4.74 0.11 -4.41
C ALA A 21 5.31 1.19 -5.35
N THR A 22 4.46 2.17 -5.66
CA THR A 22 4.71 3.23 -6.66
C THR A 22 5.12 4.56 -6.03
N GLY A 23 4.97 4.73 -4.72
CA GLY A 23 5.46 5.90 -3.99
C GLY A 23 6.93 5.80 -3.57
N TYR A 24 7.64 6.93 -3.51
CA TYR A 24 9.01 6.99 -2.96
C TYR A 24 9.06 6.45 -1.53
N THR A 25 9.94 5.50 -1.23
CA THR A 25 10.04 4.84 0.09
C THR A 25 8.72 4.20 0.56
N SER A 26 7.84 3.82 -0.38
CA SER A 26 6.57 3.16 -0.06
C SER A 26 6.72 1.66 0.18
N THR A 27 5.77 1.07 0.92
CA THR A 27 5.75 -0.37 1.20
C THR A 27 4.39 -0.96 0.88
N ALA A 28 4.32 -1.93 -0.05
CA ALA A 28 3.13 -2.68 -0.41
C ALA A 28 3.31 -4.17 -0.12
N MET A 29 2.51 -4.74 0.78
CA MET A 29 2.62 -6.15 1.18
C MET A 29 1.26 -6.86 1.24
N GLY A 30 1.16 -8.06 0.66
CA GLY A 30 -0.05 -8.90 0.73
C GLY A 30 -0.65 -9.24 -0.63
N GLN A 31 -1.97 -9.15 -0.79
CA GLN A 31 -2.67 -9.50 -2.03
C GLN A 31 -3.44 -8.28 -2.57
N ASN A 32 -3.20 -7.89 -3.81
CA ASN A 32 -3.80 -6.70 -4.46
C ASN A 32 -3.62 -5.43 -3.61
N THR A 33 -2.40 -5.12 -3.18
CA THR A 33 -2.12 -3.91 -2.39
C THR A 33 -1.44 -2.83 -3.23
N HIS A 34 -1.73 -1.56 -2.93
CA HIS A 34 -1.18 -0.43 -3.67
C HIS A 34 -0.73 0.70 -2.72
N ALA A 35 0.58 0.89 -2.59
CA ALA A 35 1.19 1.99 -1.86
C ALA A 35 1.62 3.09 -2.84
N ALA A 36 0.70 4.02 -3.14
CA ALA A 36 0.90 5.12 -4.11
C ALA A 36 1.53 6.37 -3.48
N GLY A 37 1.21 6.67 -2.23
CA GLY A 37 1.74 7.83 -1.54
C GLY A 37 3.25 7.72 -1.27
N GLN A 38 3.95 8.85 -1.30
CA GLN A 38 5.33 8.89 -0.80
C GLN A 38 5.33 8.54 0.69
N TYR A 39 6.27 7.70 1.12
CA TYR A 39 6.37 7.16 2.48
C TYR A 39 5.12 6.39 2.95
N SER A 40 4.26 5.94 2.04
CA SER A 40 3.03 5.25 2.42
C SER A 40 3.24 3.75 2.65
N THR A 41 2.35 3.16 3.45
CA THR A 41 2.37 1.71 3.74
C THR A 41 1.00 1.10 3.46
N SER A 42 0.95 0.09 2.59
CA SER A 42 -0.25 -0.68 2.25
C SER A 42 -0.02 -2.16 2.58
N MET A 43 -0.77 -2.72 3.53
CA MET A 43 -0.58 -4.10 3.99
C MET A 43 -1.92 -4.86 4.12
N GLY A 44 -2.01 -6.05 3.52
CA GLY A 44 -3.16 -6.95 3.68
C GLY A 44 -3.79 -7.38 2.35
N SER A 45 -5.12 -7.36 2.22
CA SER A 45 -5.82 -7.76 0.98
C SER A 45 -6.68 -6.62 0.43
N ALA A 46 -6.48 -6.24 -0.83
CA ALA A 46 -7.19 -5.12 -1.48
C ALA A 46 -7.03 -3.79 -0.70
N THR A 47 -5.81 -3.41 -0.35
CA THR A 47 -5.54 -2.15 0.40
C THR A 47 -4.90 -1.09 -0.48
N TYR A 48 -5.21 0.18 -0.20
CA TYR A 48 -4.74 1.33 -0.97
C TYR A 48 -4.26 2.45 -0.04
N ALA A 49 -2.95 2.73 -0.04
CA ALA A 49 -2.34 3.85 0.69
C ALA A 49 -1.94 4.96 -0.30
N ASN A 50 -2.92 5.83 -0.62
CA ASN A 50 -2.80 6.85 -1.68
C ASN A 50 -2.22 8.19 -1.19
N GLY A 51 -2.50 8.59 0.05
CA GLY A 51 -1.97 9.81 0.63
C GLY A 51 -0.47 9.74 0.96
N TRP A 52 0.22 10.88 0.93
CA TRP A 52 1.59 10.97 1.42
C TRP A 52 1.63 10.64 2.92
N TYR A 53 2.61 9.85 3.37
CA TYR A 53 2.69 9.33 4.74
C TYR A 53 1.47 8.52 5.20
N SER A 54 0.60 8.05 4.28
CA SER A 54 -0.60 7.33 4.68
C SER A 54 -0.33 5.85 4.97
N THR A 55 -1.17 5.26 5.81
CA THR A 55 -1.10 3.84 6.18
C THR A 55 -2.45 3.16 5.97
N ALA A 56 -2.52 2.18 5.08
CA ALA A 56 -3.69 1.33 4.86
C ALA A 56 -3.38 -0.11 5.27
N MET A 57 -4.04 -0.63 6.29
CA MET A 57 -3.82 -2.02 6.75
C MET A 57 -5.13 -2.79 6.96
N GLY A 58 -5.14 -4.06 6.56
CA GLY A 58 -6.27 -4.97 6.74
C GLY A 58 -6.87 -5.45 5.42
N SER A 59 -8.19 -5.37 5.27
CA SER A 59 -8.88 -5.86 4.06
C SER A 59 -9.85 -4.83 3.50
N ASN A 60 -9.70 -4.50 2.21
CA ASN A 60 -10.51 -3.48 1.54
C ASN A 60 -10.44 -2.10 2.21
N THR A 61 -9.22 -1.62 2.49
CA THR A 61 -8.99 -0.33 3.18
C THR A 61 -8.34 0.71 2.28
N HIS A 62 -8.71 2.00 2.44
CA HIS A 62 -8.27 3.09 1.55
C HIS A 62 -7.81 4.34 2.32
N ALA A 63 -6.52 4.45 2.63
CA ALA A 63 -5.96 5.65 3.24
C ALA A 63 -5.67 6.74 2.19
N ASN A 64 -6.72 7.49 1.84
CA ASN A 64 -6.70 8.46 0.72
C ASN A 64 -6.10 9.83 1.05
N ALA A 65 -6.21 10.27 2.31
CA ALA A 65 -5.71 11.57 2.73
C ALA A 65 -4.24 11.52 3.14
N ASN A 66 -3.54 12.64 2.99
CA ASN A 66 -2.16 12.76 3.48
C ASN A 66 -2.13 12.57 5.01
N SER A 67 -1.15 11.82 5.47
CA SER A 67 -0.94 11.43 6.86
C SER A 67 -2.12 10.67 7.49
N SER A 68 -3.02 10.09 6.67
CA SER A 68 -4.15 9.33 7.19
C SER A 68 -3.79 7.89 7.52
N THR A 69 -4.57 7.27 8.41
CA THR A 69 -4.43 5.87 8.76
C THR A 69 -5.79 5.19 8.66
N ALA A 70 -5.92 4.22 7.75
CA ALA A 70 -7.10 3.39 7.58
C ALA A 70 -6.76 1.94 7.96
N MET A 71 -7.35 1.43 9.04
CA MET A 71 -7.10 0.07 9.53
C MET A 71 -8.41 -0.69 9.73
N GLY A 72 -8.43 -1.98 9.41
CA GLY A 72 -9.56 -2.89 9.65
C GLY A 72 -10.09 -3.56 8.39
N ASN A 73 -11.40 -3.76 8.31
CA ASN A 73 -12.08 -4.36 7.16
C ASN A 73 -13.12 -3.37 6.61
N ASN A 74 -13.05 -3.04 5.31
CA ASN A 74 -13.93 -2.07 4.65
C ASN A 74 -13.87 -0.66 5.28
N ASN A 75 -12.70 -0.03 5.28
CA ASN A 75 -12.49 1.28 5.92
C ASN A 75 -11.82 2.30 4.97
N VAL A 76 -11.98 3.60 5.25
CA VAL A 76 -11.42 4.72 4.47
C VAL A 76 -10.73 5.75 5.37
#